data_AF-A0A533RZW1-F1
#
_entry.id   AF-A0A533RZW1-F1
#
_cell.length_a   1.000
_cell.length_b   1.000
_cell.length_c   1.000
_cell.angle_alpha   90.00
_cell.angle_beta   90.00
_cell.angle_gamma   90.00
#
_symmetry.space_group_name_H-M   'P 1'
#
loop_
_entity.id
_entity.type
_entity.pdbx_description
1 polymer ?
#
loop_
_entity_poly.entity_id
_entity_poly.type
_entity_poly.pdbx_seq_one_letter_code
_entity_poly.pdbx_strand_id
1 'polypeptide(L)'
;MKIYLFNSETGAYLGETFADEAPLKRGEYLLPDDATLIPPPQVEPGQIPFFIIREQRWEVRNHPRSCEKAFRAVSLSESISAEELQ
;
A
#
# COMPACT_ATOMS: atom_id res chain seq x y z
N MET A 1 -20.71 9.81 3.57
CA MET A 1 -19.43 9.84 4.34
C MET A 1 -18.37 9.06 3.55
N LYS A 2 -17.09 9.46 3.51
CA LYS A 2 -16.05 8.71 2.76
C LYS A 2 -15.65 7.45 3.53
N ILE A 3 -15.53 6.32 2.83
CA ILE A 3 -15.13 5.02 3.36
C ILE A 3 -14.04 4.39 2.49
N TYR A 4 -13.26 3.50 3.08
CA TYR A 4 -12.12 2.84 2.46
C TYR A 4 -12.38 1.34 2.42
N LEU A 5 -12.42 0.78 1.22
CA LEU A 5 -12.70 -0.62 0.97
C LEU A 5 -11.42 -1.43 1.06
N PHE A 6 -11.48 -2.57 1.74
CA PHE A 6 -10.41 -3.54 1.80
C PHE A 6 -10.98 -4.94 1.60
N ASN A 7 -10.22 -5.85 1.01
CA ASN A 7 -10.65 -7.23 0.88
C ASN A 7 -10.61 -7.91 2.26
N SER A 8 -11.73 -8.42 2.77
CA SER A 8 -11.82 -8.99 4.13
C SER A 8 -11.02 -10.28 4.32
N GLU A 9 -10.72 -11.02 3.25
CA GLU A 9 -9.94 -12.25 3.31
C GLU A 9 -8.42 -11.98 3.35
N THR A 10 -7.96 -10.99 2.61
CA THR A 10 -6.52 -10.68 2.42
C THR A 10 -6.07 -9.41 3.13
N GLY A 11 -6.99 -8.51 3.46
CA GLY A 11 -6.76 -7.16 3.97
C GLY A 11 -6.40 -6.13 2.88
N ALA A 12 -6.24 -6.51 1.61
CA ALA A 12 -5.72 -5.60 0.58
C ALA A 12 -6.65 -4.40 0.32
N TYR A 13 -6.10 -3.19 0.23
CA TYR A 13 -6.86 -2.01 -0.13
C TYR A 13 -7.44 -2.11 -1.55
N LEU A 14 -8.75 -1.90 -1.67
CA LEU A 14 -9.48 -1.98 -2.94
C LEU A 14 -9.81 -0.59 -3.51
N GLY A 15 -9.90 0.43 -2.67
CA GLY A 15 -10.19 1.79 -3.08
C GLY A 15 -11.01 2.56 -2.06
N GLU A 16 -11.49 3.72 -2.47
CA GLU A 16 -12.30 4.62 -1.65
C GLU A 16 -13.66 4.86 -2.32
N THR A 17 -14.70 4.95 -1.51
CA THR A 17 -16.06 5.27 -1.97
C THR A 17 -16.81 6.08 -0.91
N PHE A 18 -18.08 6.38 -1.14
CA PHE A 18 -18.95 7.04 -0.19
C PHE A 18 -19.97 6.04 0.37
N ALA A 19 -20.10 5.98 1.69
CA ALA A 19 -21.16 5.25 2.34
C ALA A 19 -22.51 5.93 2.12
N ASP A 20 -23.51 5.11 1.81
CA ASP A 20 -24.91 5.49 1.74
C ASP A 20 -25.49 5.73 3.14
N GLU A 21 -26.38 6.72 3.21
CA GLU A 21 -27.16 7.00 4.42
C GLU A 21 -28.22 5.93 4.62
N ALA A 22 -28.42 5.49 5.87
CA ALA A 22 -29.40 4.49 6.22
C ALA A 22 -30.82 5.03 5.94
N PRO A 23 -31.66 4.29 5.18
CA PRO A 23 -32.96 4.79 4.74
C PRO A 23 -33.94 5.07 5.89
N LEU A 24 -33.73 4.46 7.04
CA LEU A 24 -34.63 4.53 8.21
C LEU A 24 -34.16 5.48 9.30
N LYS A 25 -32.92 5.99 9.23
CA LYS A 25 -32.34 6.86 10.25
C LYS A 25 -31.38 7.87 9.63
N ARG A 26 -31.84 9.11 9.57
CA ARG A 26 -31.00 10.22 9.13
C ARG A 26 -29.77 10.35 10.03
N GLY A 27 -28.59 10.44 9.42
CA GLY A 27 -27.30 10.54 10.09
C GLY A 27 -26.61 9.21 10.43
N GLU A 28 -27.28 8.05 10.26
CA GLU A 28 -26.60 6.75 10.28
C GLU A 28 -26.14 6.39 8.86
N TYR A 29 -24.92 5.88 8.72
CA TYR A 29 -24.37 5.43 7.44
C TYR A 29 -24.14 3.93 7.51
N LEU A 30 -24.49 3.22 6.44
CA LEU A 30 -24.26 1.79 6.34
C LEU A 30 -22.80 1.55 5.95
N LEU A 31 -22.02 1.00 6.88
CA LEU A 31 -20.64 0.59 6.63
C LEU A 31 -20.61 -0.91 6.32
N PRO A 32 -20.15 -1.32 5.12
CA PRO A 32 -19.88 -2.72 4.82
C PRO A 32 -18.83 -3.33 5.75
N ASP A 33 -18.83 -4.65 5.91
CA ASP A 33 -17.85 -5.36 6.75
C ASP A 33 -16.42 -5.27 6.18
N ASP A 34 -16.33 -5.13 4.87
CA ASP A 34 -15.11 -4.93 4.06
C ASP A 34 -14.76 -3.45 3.86
N ALA A 35 -15.23 -2.59 4.77
CA ALA A 35 -15.00 -1.15 4.72
C ALA A 35 -14.56 -0.57 6.08
N THR A 36 -13.74 0.47 6.04
CA THR A 36 -13.29 1.20 7.22
C THR A 36 -13.39 2.71 7.02
N LEU A 37 -13.51 3.44 8.13
CA LEU A 37 -13.43 4.91 8.18
C LEU A 37 -11.99 5.41 8.36
N ILE A 38 -11.07 4.49 8.67
CA ILE A 38 -9.68 4.82 8.89
C ILE A 38 -9.02 5.02 7.53
N PRO A 39 -8.48 6.21 7.22
CA PRO A 39 -7.83 6.45 5.95
C PRO A 39 -6.55 5.61 5.81
N PRO A 40 -6.28 5.06 4.62
CA PRO A 40 -5.00 4.44 4.35
C PRO A 40 -3.87 5.48 4.43
N PRO A 41 -2.67 5.08 4.89
CA PRO A 41 -1.50 5.94 4.85
C PRO A 41 -1.13 6.26 3.41
N GLN A 42 -0.35 7.32 3.21
CA GLN A 42 0.28 7.57 1.92
C GLN A 42 1.27 6.44 1.62
N VAL A 43 1.20 5.90 0.41
CA VAL A 43 2.04 4.79 -0.05
C VAL A 43 2.84 5.23 -1.27
N GLU A 44 4.08 4.77 -1.36
CA GLU A 44 4.93 5.00 -2.53
C GLU A 44 4.54 4.06 -3.69
N PRO A 45 4.95 4.37 -4.93
CA PRO A 45 4.79 3.45 -6.05
C PRO A 45 5.40 2.09 -5.72
N GLY A 46 4.54 1.08 -5.66
CA GLY A 46 4.94 -0.27 -5.30
C GLY A 46 4.71 -0.72 -3.89
N GLN A 47 4.06 0.12 -3.11
CA GLN A 47 3.52 -0.24 -1.83
C GLN A 47 2.01 -0.43 -1.94
N ILE A 48 1.50 -1.44 -1.25
CA ILE A 48 0.08 -1.72 -1.16
C ILE A 48 -0.30 -1.67 0.32
N PRO A 49 -1.29 -0.85 0.69
CA PRO A 49 -1.82 -0.86 2.04
C PRO A 49 -2.71 -2.09 2.27
N PHE A 50 -2.54 -2.72 3.44
CA PHE A 50 -3.32 -3.86 3.92
C PHE A 50 -3.98 -3.49 5.26
N PHE A 51 -5.29 -3.62 5.36
CA PHE A 51 -6.02 -3.38 6.60
C PHE A 51 -5.97 -4.62 7.49
N ILE A 52 -5.41 -4.46 8.69
CA ILE A 52 -5.34 -5.51 9.71
C ILE A 52 -6.58 -5.38 10.59
N ILE A 53 -7.64 -6.15 10.26
CA ILE A 53 -8.96 -6.09 10.92
C ILE A 53 -8.84 -6.25 12.45
N ARG A 54 -7.98 -7.16 12.92
CA ARG A 54 -7.75 -7.41 14.35
C ARG A 54 -7.18 -6.21 15.09
N GLU A 55 -6.35 -5.43 14.41
CA GLU A 55 -5.66 -4.28 14.99
C GLU A 55 -6.30 -2.94 14.58
N GLN A 56 -7.33 -2.98 13.73
CA GLN A 56 -8.03 -1.81 13.20
C GLN A 56 -7.05 -0.76 12.65
N ARG A 57 -6.02 -1.21 11.89
CA ARG A 57 -4.97 -0.33 11.35
C ARG A 57 -4.49 -0.77 9.98
N TRP A 58 -3.90 0.16 9.25
CA TRP A 58 -3.24 -0.12 7.98
C TRP A 58 -1.78 -0.52 8.17
N GLU A 59 -1.36 -1.54 7.46
CA GLU A 59 0.03 -1.96 7.31
C GLU A 59 0.42 -1.81 5.83
N VAL A 60 1.58 -1.20 5.58
CA VAL A 60 2.07 -1.01 4.21
C VAL A 60 3.02 -2.13 3.87
N ARG A 61 2.76 -2.83 2.77
CA ARG A 61 3.62 -3.91 2.27
C ARG A 61 4.19 -3.58 0.91
N ASN A 62 5.43 -3.96 0.67
CA ASN A 62 6.06 -3.83 -0.64
C ASN A 62 5.51 -4.90 -1.58
N HIS A 63 4.99 -4.48 -2.73
CA HIS A 63 4.62 -5.37 -3.80
C HIS A 63 5.89 -5.81 -4.55
N PRO A 64 6.15 -7.11 -4.70
CA PRO A 64 7.41 -7.61 -5.24
C PRO A 64 7.68 -7.16 -6.68
N ARG A 65 6.64 -6.79 -7.45
CA ARG A 65 6.81 -6.30 -8.83
C ARG A 65 7.19 -4.83 -8.97
N SER A 66 7.27 -4.07 -7.88
CA SER A 66 7.57 -2.64 -7.97
C SER A 66 9.01 -2.27 -7.62
N CYS A 67 9.85 -3.28 -7.34
CA CYS A 67 11.30 -3.15 -7.30
C CYS A 67 11.95 -3.15 -8.71
N GLU A 68 11.29 -2.63 -9.76
CA GLU A 68 11.87 -2.63 -11.12
C GLU A 68 12.69 -1.36 -11.45
N LYS A 69 12.87 -0.44 -10.49
CA LYS A 69 13.75 0.74 -10.65
C LYS A 69 14.63 1.02 -9.43
N ALA A 70 15.42 0.03 -9.03
CA ALA A 70 16.65 0.26 -8.25
C ALA A 70 17.84 -0.52 -8.83
N PHE A 71 17.81 -0.87 -10.12
CA PHE A 71 18.90 -1.59 -10.79
C PHE A 71 19.44 -0.79 -11.99
N ARG A 72 20.00 0.40 -11.74
CA ARG A 72 20.94 1.04 -12.66
C ARG A 72 21.78 2.11 -11.96
N ALA A 73 22.71 1.65 -11.14
CA ALA A 73 24.01 2.30 -11.04
C ALA A 73 25.06 1.18 -11.15
N VAL A 74 25.44 0.91 -12.39
CA VAL A 74 26.72 0.24 -12.69
C VAL A 74 27.79 1.17 -12.15
N SER A 75 28.48 0.76 -11.10
CA SER A 75 29.84 1.22 -10.80
C SER A 75 30.72 -0.01 -10.64
N LEU A 76 30.96 -0.70 -11.77
CA LEU A 76 32.19 -1.46 -11.94
C LEU A 76 33.33 -0.43 -12.01
N SER A 77 33.89 -0.11 -10.84
CA SER A 77 35.22 0.44 -10.73
C SER A 77 36.04 -0.56 -9.91
N GLU A 78 36.19 -1.76 -10.44
CA GLU A 78 37.30 -2.62 -10.08
C GLU A 78 38.55 -2.04 -10.75
N SER A 79 39.25 -1.23 -9.97
CA SER A 79 40.62 -0.83 -10.20
C SER A 79 41.50 -2.07 -10.31
N ILE A 80 42.01 -2.38 -11.50
CA ILE A 80 43.17 -3.24 -11.64
C ILE A 80 44.33 -2.33 -12.03
N SER A 81 45.07 -1.90 -11.00
CA SER A 81 46.47 -1.51 -11.13
C SER A 81 47.27 -2.75 -11.49
N ALA A 82 47.75 -2.83 -12.72
CA ALA A 82 48.91 -3.64 -13.06
C ALA A 82 49.40 -3.19 -14.44
N GLU A 83 50.38 -2.29 -14.48
CA GLU A 83 51.44 -2.44 -15.47
C GLU A 83 52.76 -1.98 -14.86
N GLU A 84 53.41 -2.99 -14.30
CA GLU A 84 54.83 -3.12 -14.06
C GLU A 84 55.55 -3.01 -15.42
N LEU A 85 56.45 -2.04 -15.57
CA LEU A 85 57.46 -2.04 -16.62
C LEU A 85 58.80 -1.70 -15.99
N GLN A 86 59.70 -2.67 -16.11
CA GLN A 86 61.11 -2.66 -15.73
C GLN A 86 61.92 -1.66 -16.56
#